data_AF-A0A2D9S5P2-F1
#
_entry.id   AF-A0A2D9S5P2-F1
#
_cell.length_a   1.000
_cell.length_b   1.000
_cell.length_c   1.000
_cell.angle_alpha   90.00
_cell.angle_beta   90.00
_cell.angle_gamma   90.00
#
_symmetry.space_group_name_H-M   'P 1'
#
loop_
_entity.id
_entity.type
_entity.pdbx_description
1 polymer ?
#
loop_
_entity_poly.entity_id
_entity_poly.type
_entity_poly.pdbx_seq_one_letter_code
_entity_poly.pdbx_strand_id
1 'polypeptide(L)'
;MTVIDIHSHMFGHDWLRMLKSHGAPDYGSEKLGDGRTYLMEKGAAACAFEEEAFDYEKRIRMMDYAGIDLAIVSLTSPNVQWGGEDISSKTARLANQEMAEGEKHYPDRIRWLASLPWEYPDKAL
;
A
#
# COMPACT_ATOMS: atom_id res chain seq x y z
N MET A 1 14.87 6.64 -23.62
CA MET A 1 13.39 6.59 -23.57
C MET A 1 13.03 6.42 -22.10
N THR A 2 12.03 7.14 -21.60
CA THR A 2 11.61 7.02 -20.19
C THR A 2 10.87 5.70 -19.99
N VAL A 3 11.25 4.93 -18.96
CA VAL A 3 10.60 3.69 -18.53
C VAL A 3 9.65 3.99 -17.38
N ILE A 4 8.37 3.71 -17.59
CA ILE A 4 7.31 3.98 -16.62
C ILE A 4 6.69 2.65 -16.18
N ASP A 5 6.76 2.37 -14.89
CA ASP A 5 6.05 1.27 -14.25
C ASP A 5 4.72 1.79 -13.69
N ILE A 6 3.61 1.34 -14.28
CA ILE A 6 2.26 1.76 -13.88
C ILE A 6 1.57 0.78 -12.91
N HIS A 7 2.23 -0.34 -12.57
CA HIS A 7 1.63 -1.37 -11.73
C HIS A 7 2.62 -1.90 -10.72
N SER A 8 2.68 -1.21 -9.60
CA SER A 8 3.48 -1.63 -8.45
C SER A 8 2.87 -1.09 -7.17
N HIS A 9 3.31 -1.65 -6.05
CA HIS A 9 2.64 -1.41 -4.78
C HIS A 9 3.54 -0.74 -3.76
N MET A 10 2.91 0.14 -2.99
CA MET A 10 3.42 0.64 -1.72
C MET A 10 2.34 0.36 -0.68
N PHE A 11 2.78 0.19 0.55
CA PHE A 11 1.95 0.25 1.74
C PHE A 11 2.31 1.53 2.48
N GLY A 12 1.74 1.66 3.66
CA GLY A 12 2.14 2.66 4.63
C GLY A 12 2.09 2.07 6.04
N HIS A 13 2.86 2.64 6.96
CA HIS A 13 2.85 2.18 8.33
C HIS A 13 1.54 2.56 9.03
N ASP A 14 0.86 3.63 8.61
CA ASP A 14 -0.45 3.98 9.17
C ASP A 14 -1.51 3.01 8.67
N TRP A 15 -1.48 2.65 7.38
CA TRP A 15 -2.30 1.57 6.84
C TRP A 15 -2.08 0.24 7.57
N LEU A 16 -0.82 -0.16 7.80
CA LEU A 16 -0.50 -1.40 8.51
C LEU A 16 -0.98 -1.39 9.97
N ARG A 17 -0.95 -0.23 10.65
CA ARG A 17 -1.51 -0.10 12.00
C ARG A 17 -3.02 -0.26 12.00
N MET A 18 -3.71 0.33 11.02
CA MET A 18 -5.15 0.15 10.86
C MET A 18 -5.48 -1.33 10.61
N LEU A 19 -4.74 -2.01 9.73
CA LEU A 19 -4.93 -3.44 9.43
C LEU A 19 -4.82 -4.30 10.69
N LYS A 20 -3.77 -4.07 11.50
CA LYS A 20 -3.57 -4.80 12.77
C LYS A 20 -4.67 -4.53 13.79
N SER A 21 -5.29 -3.35 13.75
CA SER A 21 -6.28 -2.93 14.75
C SER A 21 -7.70 -3.33 14.39
N HIS A 22 -8.03 -3.37 13.09
CA HIS A 22 -9.41 -3.55 12.63
C HIS A 22 -9.57 -4.58 11.49
N GLY A 23 -8.50 -5.23 11.04
CA GLY A 23 -8.55 -6.19 9.92
C GLY A 23 -9.15 -7.56 10.28
N ALA A 24 -9.09 -7.95 11.55
CA ALA A 24 -9.59 -9.25 12.00
C ALA A 24 -11.13 -9.37 11.84
N PRO A 25 -11.65 -10.57 11.54
CA PRO A 25 -10.95 -11.85 11.46
C PRO A 25 -10.33 -12.14 10.08
N ASP A 26 -10.76 -11.43 9.03
CA ASP A 26 -10.44 -11.79 7.65
C ASP A 26 -9.08 -11.28 7.19
N TYR A 27 -8.55 -10.24 7.80
CA TYR A 27 -7.33 -9.59 7.36
C TYR A 27 -6.34 -9.36 8.49
N GLY A 28 -5.05 -9.47 8.18
CA GLY A 28 -4.02 -9.30 9.18
C GLY A 28 -2.61 -9.41 8.63
N SER A 29 -1.66 -9.59 9.54
CA SER A 29 -0.26 -9.79 9.19
C SER A 29 0.32 -10.95 9.99
N GLU A 30 1.03 -11.86 9.33
CA GLU A 30 1.65 -13.02 9.97
C GLU A 30 3.09 -13.21 9.51
N LYS A 31 3.97 -13.66 10.41
CA LYS A 31 5.33 -14.07 10.06
C LYS A 31 5.33 -15.56 9.73
N LEU A 32 5.73 -15.91 8.51
CA LEU A 32 5.71 -17.30 8.05
C LEU A 32 7.09 -17.98 8.18
N GLY A 33 7.15 -19.27 7.86
CA GLY A 33 8.33 -20.13 8.08
C GLY A 33 9.59 -19.73 7.29
N ASP A 34 9.46 -18.92 6.24
CA ASP A 34 10.59 -18.34 5.51
C ASP A 34 11.17 -17.08 6.18
N GLY A 35 10.61 -16.67 7.32
CA GLY A 35 11.07 -15.53 8.11
C GLY A 35 10.54 -14.17 7.66
N ARG A 36 9.74 -14.11 6.58
CA ARG A 36 9.10 -12.86 6.12
C ARG A 36 7.76 -12.63 6.81
N THR A 37 7.36 -11.36 6.90
CA THR A 37 6.00 -10.99 7.31
C THR A 37 5.14 -10.86 6.06
N TYR A 38 3.91 -11.36 6.11
CA TYR A 38 2.97 -11.36 5.01
C TYR A 38 1.70 -10.61 5.36
N LEU A 39 1.09 -10.02 4.34
CA LEU A 39 -0.33 -9.72 4.35
C LEU A 39 -1.12 -11.02 4.31
N MET A 40 -2.03 -11.19 5.26
CA MET A 40 -2.95 -12.31 5.30
C MET A 40 -4.34 -11.84 4.87
N GLU A 41 -4.93 -12.53 3.90
CA GLU A 41 -6.29 -12.31 3.42
C GLU A 41 -7.07 -13.63 3.51
N LYS A 42 -8.15 -13.62 4.30
CA LYS A 42 -9.11 -14.71 4.50
C LYS A 42 -8.42 -16.06 4.78
N GLY A 43 -7.38 -16.02 5.61
CA GLY A 43 -6.60 -17.19 6.03
C GLY A 43 -5.48 -17.62 5.07
N ALA A 44 -5.21 -16.87 4.00
CA ALA A 44 -4.13 -17.15 3.04
C ALA A 44 -3.12 -15.99 2.96
N ALA A 45 -1.85 -16.31 2.70
CA ALA A 45 -0.83 -15.31 2.45
C ALA A 45 -1.00 -14.69 1.06
N ALA A 46 -1.21 -13.38 0.98
CA ALA A 46 -1.42 -12.67 -0.27
C ALA A 46 -0.10 -12.15 -0.86
N CYS A 47 0.69 -11.44 -0.05
CA CYS A 47 1.99 -10.92 -0.46
C CYS A 47 2.93 -10.74 0.74
N ALA A 48 4.23 -10.82 0.49
CA ALA A 48 5.24 -10.48 1.48
C ALA A 48 5.31 -8.96 1.67
N PHE A 49 5.52 -8.53 2.91
CA PHE A 49 5.85 -7.15 3.26
C PHE A 49 7.34 -6.90 3.08
N GLU A 50 7.75 -6.81 1.80
CA GLU A 50 9.11 -6.43 1.43
C GLU A 50 9.40 -4.99 1.88
N GLU A 51 10.63 -4.70 2.26
CA GLU A 51 11.00 -3.42 2.88
C GLU A 51 10.80 -2.23 1.93
N GLU A 52 11.07 -2.42 0.64
CA GLU A 52 10.87 -1.45 -0.44
C GLU A 52 9.40 -1.06 -0.62
N ALA A 53 8.46 -1.87 -0.11
CA ALA A 53 7.04 -1.55 -0.16
C ALA A 53 6.60 -0.64 1.01
N PHE A 54 7.46 -0.38 1.98
CA PHE A 54 7.20 0.56 3.10
C PHE A 54 8.16 1.76 3.12
N ASP A 55 9.27 1.68 2.40
CA ASP A 55 10.35 2.67 2.41
C ASP A 55 10.63 3.19 0.99
N TYR A 56 10.25 4.45 0.74
CA TYR A 56 10.44 5.08 -0.57
C TYR A 56 11.92 5.26 -0.95
N GLU A 57 12.84 5.40 0.00
CA GLU A 57 14.27 5.52 -0.32
C GLU A 57 14.80 4.19 -0.85
N LYS A 58 14.41 3.07 -0.21
CA LYS A 58 14.72 1.72 -0.70
C LYS A 58 14.03 1.44 -2.04
N ARG A 59 12.78 1.85 -2.19
CA ARG A 59 12.02 1.80 -3.46
C ARG A 59 12.78 2.47 -4.60
N ILE A 60 13.30 3.68 -4.39
CA ILE A 60 14.06 4.42 -5.42
C ILE A 60 15.34 3.67 -5.80
N ARG A 61 16.09 3.14 -4.83
CA ARG A 61 17.28 2.30 -5.13
C ARG A 61 16.93 1.07 -5.96
N MET A 62 15.83 0.41 -5.64
CA MET A 62 15.33 -0.74 -6.42
C MET A 62 14.94 -0.32 -7.84
N MET A 63 14.27 0.83 -8.00
CA MET A 63 13.92 1.38 -9.31
C MET A 63 15.18 1.70 -10.13
N ASP A 64 16.21 2.30 -9.53
CA ASP A 64 17.48 2.58 -10.20
C ASP A 64 18.17 1.29 -10.67
N TYR A 65 18.18 0.25 -9.83
CA TYR A 65 18.71 -1.06 -10.21
C TYR A 65 17.93 -1.71 -11.36
N ALA A 66 16.60 -1.58 -11.36
CA ALA A 66 15.71 -2.15 -12.37
C ALA A 66 15.61 -1.30 -13.66
N GLY A 67 16.19 -0.09 -13.69
CA GLY A 67 16.07 0.83 -14.81
C GLY A 67 14.67 1.44 -14.98
N ILE A 68 13.94 1.65 -13.87
CA ILE A 68 12.62 2.29 -13.85
C ILE A 68 12.79 3.78 -13.53
N ASP A 69 12.40 4.64 -14.47
CA ASP A 69 12.51 6.09 -14.31
C ASP A 69 11.37 6.66 -13.46
N LEU A 70 10.14 6.18 -13.64
CA LEU A 70 8.97 6.62 -12.87
C LEU A 70 8.08 5.43 -12.51
N ALA A 71 7.61 5.39 -11.26
CA ALA A 71 6.62 4.43 -10.80
C ALA A 71 5.32 5.11 -10.41
N ILE A 72 4.18 4.57 -10.86
CA ILE A 72 2.84 4.91 -10.36
C ILE A 72 2.45 3.81 -9.36
N VAL A 73 2.51 4.13 -8.08
CA VAL A 73 2.28 3.16 -7.00
C VAL A 73 0.82 3.14 -6.54
N SER A 74 0.37 2.00 -6.05
CA SER A 74 -0.99 1.83 -5.54
C SER A 74 -1.01 0.89 -4.33
N LEU A 75 -2.01 1.04 -3.48
CA LEU A 75 -2.25 0.06 -2.42
C LEU A 75 -2.87 -1.21 -3.04
N THR A 76 -2.29 -2.36 -2.75
CA THR A 76 -2.78 -3.67 -3.22
C THR A 76 -4.06 -4.11 -2.50
N SER A 77 -4.59 -5.29 -2.82
CA SER A 77 -5.69 -5.94 -2.09
C SER A 77 -5.34 -6.10 -0.60
N PRO A 78 -6.33 -6.11 0.31
CA PRO A 78 -7.76 -5.80 0.11
C PRO A 78 -8.04 -4.29 0.05
N ASN A 79 -7.00 -3.48 -0.20
CA ASN A 79 -7.07 -2.03 -0.18
C ASN A 79 -7.55 -1.52 1.20
N VAL A 80 -8.69 -0.82 1.24
CA VAL A 80 -9.28 -0.28 2.47
C VAL A 80 -10.65 -0.90 2.82
N GLN A 81 -11.02 -2.00 2.17
CA GLN A 81 -12.39 -2.55 2.16
C GLN A 81 -12.58 -3.67 3.19
N TRP A 82 -12.55 -3.34 4.49
CA TRP A 82 -12.57 -4.37 5.54
C TRP A 82 -13.05 -3.93 6.94
N GLY A 83 -13.24 -2.64 7.23
CA GLY A 83 -13.45 -2.16 8.60
C GLY A 83 -14.80 -1.49 8.92
N GLY A 84 -15.74 -1.45 7.98
CA GLY A 84 -16.92 -0.59 8.07
C GLY A 84 -16.65 0.84 7.55
N GLU A 85 -17.70 1.65 7.36
CA GLU A 85 -17.62 2.96 6.70
C GLU A 85 -16.54 3.88 7.29
N ASP A 86 -16.56 4.07 8.62
CA ASP A 86 -15.63 4.98 9.29
C ASP A 86 -14.19 4.51 9.23
N ILE A 87 -13.95 3.22 9.44
CA ILE A 87 -12.61 2.64 9.43
C ILE A 87 -12.05 2.64 8.00
N SER A 88 -12.83 2.18 7.02
CA SER A 88 -12.43 2.18 5.61
C SER A 88 -12.14 3.60 5.12
N SER A 89 -12.98 4.58 5.46
CA SER A 89 -12.77 5.99 5.11
C SER A 89 -11.52 6.59 5.78
N LYS A 90 -11.28 6.26 7.06
CA LYS A 90 -10.09 6.72 7.77
C LYS A 90 -8.82 6.08 7.19
N THR A 91 -8.85 4.78 6.93
CA THR A 91 -7.71 4.07 6.36
C THR A 91 -7.38 4.55 4.94
N ALA A 92 -8.40 4.88 4.13
CA ALA A 92 -8.22 5.54 2.82
C ALA A 92 -7.43 6.84 2.94
N ARG A 93 -7.86 7.74 3.84
CA ARG A 93 -7.17 9.03 4.05
C ARG A 93 -5.73 8.84 4.50
N LEU A 94 -5.48 7.93 5.44
CA LEU A 94 -4.13 7.65 5.93
C LEU A 94 -3.23 7.09 4.82
N ALA A 95 -3.69 6.05 4.11
CA ALA A 95 -2.92 5.44 3.02
C ALA A 95 -2.63 6.45 1.91
N ASN A 96 -3.63 7.25 1.50
CA ASN A 96 -3.47 8.28 0.47
C ASN A 96 -2.49 9.38 0.92
N GLN A 97 -2.51 9.77 2.20
CA GLN A 97 -1.57 10.76 2.74
C GLN A 97 -0.12 10.24 2.72
N GLU A 98 0.11 8.98 3.09
CA GLU A 98 1.45 8.38 3.02
C GLU A 98 1.95 8.30 1.56
N MET A 99 1.08 7.95 0.61
CA MET A 99 1.39 7.93 -0.82
C MET A 99 1.72 9.33 -1.36
N ALA A 100 0.93 10.33 -0.98
CA ALA A 100 1.14 11.72 -1.36
C ALA A 100 2.45 12.29 -0.80
N GLU A 101 2.81 11.95 0.44
CA GLU A 101 4.12 12.31 0.98
C GLU A 101 5.25 11.62 0.23
N GLY A 102 5.08 10.36 -0.21
CA GLY A 102 6.03 9.68 -1.09
C GLY A 102 6.28 10.43 -2.40
N GLU A 103 5.22 10.84 -3.11
CA GLU A 103 5.32 11.68 -4.30
C GLU A 103 6.02 13.02 -3.99
N LYS A 104 5.65 13.68 -2.90
CA LYS A 104 6.24 14.97 -2.52
C LYS A 104 7.75 14.89 -2.25
N HIS A 105 8.24 13.79 -1.68
CA HIS A 105 9.67 13.57 -1.47
C HIS A 105 10.41 13.21 -2.76
N TYR A 106 9.74 12.55 -3.71
CA TYR A 106 10.32 12.10 -4.97
C TYR A 106 9.46 12.51 -6.19
N PRO A 107 9.26 13.82 -6.43
CA PRO A 107 8.25 14.33 -7.36
C PRO A 107 8.54 14.04 -8.83
N ASP A 108 9.75 13.63 -9.17
CA ASP A 108 10.12 13.24 -10.54
C ASP A 108 10.11 11.72 -10.75
N ARG A 109 9.93 10.94 -9.67
CA ARG A 109 10.09 9.48 -9.69
C ARG A 109 8.83 8.72 -9.26
N ILE A 110 7.98 9.33 -8.43
CA ILE A 110 6.81 8.67 -7.85
C ILE A 110 5.54 9.43 -8.22
N ARG A 111 4.53 8.68 -8.69
CA ARG A 111 3.12 9.07 -8.72
C ARG A 111 2.32 8.00 -7.97
N TRP A 112 1.06 8.25 -7.68
CA TRP A 112 0.24 7.27 -6.97
C TRP A 112 -1.23 7.29 -7.40
N LEU A 113 -1.91 6.17 -7.15
CA LEU A 113 -3.35 6.02 -7.33
C LEU A 113 -4.04 6.03 -5.97
N ALA A 114 -5.09 6.84 -5.84
CA ALA A 114 -5.84 6.94 -4.62
C ALA A 114 -6.64 5.67 -4.31
N SER A 115 -6.63 5.30 -3.04
CA SER A 115 -7.48 4.26 -2.48
C SER A 115 -8.76 4.91 -1.96
N LEU A 116 -9.92 4.41 -2.39
CA LEU A 116 -11.22 4.91 -1.99
C LEU A 116 -12.02 3.81 -1.27
N PRO A 117 -12.88 4.18 -0.29
CA PRO A 117 -13.76 3.25 0.39
C PRO A 117 -14.96 2.89 -0.49
N TRP A 118 -14.72 2.18 -1.60
CA TRP A 118 -15.70 1.90 -2.67
C TRP A 118 -16.99 1.20 -2.22
N GLU A 119 -16.97 0.52 -1.08
CA GLU A 119 -18.17 -0.08 -0.45
C GLU A 119 -19.18 0.98 0.01
N TYR A 120 -18.76 2.25 0.13
CA TYR A 120 -19.55 3.37 0.62
C TYR A 120 -19.53 4.52 -0.41
N PRO A 121 -20.46 4.51 -1.39
CA PRO A 121 -20.44 5.45 -2.52
C PRO A 121 -20.34 6.93 -2.12
N ASP A 122 -21.06 7.35 -1.09
CA ASP A 122 -21.05 8.74 -0.60
C ASP A 122 -19.71 9.16 0.03
N LYS A 123 -18.85 8.20 0.39
CA LYS A 123 -17.51 8.42 0.95
C LYS A 123 -16.39 8.21 -0.06
N ALA A 124 -16.69 7.63 -1.23
CA ALA A 124 -15.72 7.34 -2.28
C ALA A 124 -15.51 8.54 -3.22
N LEU A 125 -15.02 9.65 -2.64
CA LEU A 125 -14.75 10.92 -3.32
C LEU A 125 -13.27 11.32 -3.22
#